data_AF-A0A0D2LXE9-F1
#
_entry.id   AF-A0A0D2LXE9-F1
#
_cell.length_a   1.000
_cell.length_b   1.000
_cell.length_c   1.000
_cell.angle_alpha   90.00
_cell.angle_beta   90.00
_cell.angle_gamma   90.00
#
_symmetry.space_group_name_H-M   'P 1'
#
loop_
_entity.id
_entity.type
_entity.pdbx_description
1 polymer ?
#
loop_
_entity_poly.entity_id
_entity_poly.type
_entity_poly.pdbx_seq_one_letter_code
_entity_poly.pdbx_strand_id
1 'polypeptide(L)'
;MCVLGLAAVTISEPSAEQRQQRRQLLEAGWQLPSVQEVRRAYKRLAATTHPDKAAPADRAAAEARFKERGPKGMAARGGGAPAATTIGASADSAALEQLPFPPHPPLAGSEPGSFAEGTIKQRLPAIMGTVLSDLERLSKAPGFVDSEDSLRQIAAAADGVRQLQAEMPADAVLQPISAPPGSPAFLQEVAQWTNGGVAAWQRRAAREGASGGWLGLPWLTVECYLYARLASIVAAQPALAEAR
;
A
#
# COMPACT_ATOMS: atom_id res chain seq x y z
N MET A 1 -3.61 -43.33 7.81
CA MET A 1 -3.52 -42.92 6.39
C MET A 1 -3.92 -41.45 6.32
N CYS A 2 -2.96 -40.56 6.11
CA CYS A 2 -3.16 -39.10 6.12
C CYS A 2 -3.06 -38.56 4.70
N VAL A 3 -4.11 -37.91 4.21
CA VAL A 3 -4.15 -37.23 2.92
C VAL A 3 -3.70 -35.79 3.15
N LEU A 4 -2.48 -35.47 2.70
CA LEU A 4 -1.95 -34.10 2.67
C LEU A 4 -2.67 -33.30 1.58
N GLY A 5 -3.51 -32.35 1.98
CA GLY A 5 -4.07 -31.34 1.09
C GLY A 5 -3.09 -30.15 0.96
N LEU A 6 -2.30 -30.12 -0.12
CA LEU A 6 -1.58 -28.92 -0.54
C LEU A 6 -2.61 -27.84 -0.92
N ALA A 7 -2.69 -26.75 -0.16
CA ALA A 7 -3.38 -25.54 -0.60
C ALA A 7 -2.52 -24.86 -1.67
N ALA A 8 -2.97 -24.92 -2.92
CA ALA A 8 -2.33 -24.24 -4.04
C ALA A 8 -2.47 -22.72 -3.87
N VAL A 9 -1.34 -22.01 -3.78
CA VAL A 9 -1.30 -20.57 -4.02
C VAL A 9 -1.70 -20.36 -5.48
N THR A 10 -2.91 -19.85 -5.71
CA THR A 10 -3.37 -19.46 -7.04
C THR A 10 -2.61 -18.20 -7.45
N ILE A 11 -1.54 -18.39 -8.22
CA ILE A 11 -0.88 -17.30 -8.94
C ILE A 11 -1.95 -16.76 -9.91
N SER A 12 -2.43 -15.53 -9.69
CA SER A 12 -3.37 -14.88 -10.60
C SER A 12 -2.82 -14.95 -12.02
N GLU A 13 -3.65 -15.41 -12.95
CA GLU A 13 -3.26 -15.44 -14.34
C GLU A 13 -2.94 -14.02 -14.82
N PRO A 14 -1.83 -13.83 -15.56
CA PRO A 14 -1.52 -12.53 -16.15
C PRO A 14 -2.65 -12.09 -17.07
N SER A 15 -2.93 -10.77 -17.10
CA SER A 15 -3.97 -10.19 -17.94
C SER A 15 -3.71 -10.47 -19.43
N ALA A 16 -4.73 -10.35 -20.27
CA ALA A 16 -4.57 -10.51 -21.73
C ALA A 16 -3.49 -9.57 -22.31
N GLU A 17 -3.44 -8.34 -21.80
CA GLU A 17 -2.45 -7.33 -22.17
C GLU A 17 -1.04 -7.71 -21.73
N GLN A 18 -0.87 -8.18 -20.49
CA GLN A 18 0.42 -8.68 -19.99
C GLN A 18 0.90 -9.91 -20.79
N ARG A 19 -0.03 -10.78 -21.20
CA ARG A 19 0.27 -11.93 -22.07
C ARG A 19 0.68 -11.48 -23.47
N GLN A 20 0.04 -10.45 -24.02
CA GLN A 20 0.37 -9.90 -25.34
C GLN A 20 1.71 -9.17 -25.32
N GLN A 21 1.98 -8.33 -24.32
CA GLN A 21 3.26 -7.64 -24.15
C GLN A 21 4.41 -8.63 -23.95
N ARG A 22 4.19 -9.67 -23.13
CA ARG A 22 5.17 -10.75 -22.96
C ARG A 22 5.44 -11.49 -24.27
N ARG A 23 4.41 -11.71 -25.09
CA ARG A 23 4.56 -12.33 -26.41
C ARG A 23 5.37 -11.45 -27.37
N GLN A 24 5.09 -10.16 -27.44
CA GLN A 24 5.85 -9.21 -28.27
C GLN A 24 7.33 -9.16 -27.88
N LEU A 25 7.66 -9.18 -26.58
CA LEU A 25 9.04 -9.22 -26.11
C LEU A 25 9.73 -10.53 -26.54
N LEU A 26 9.06 -11.67 -26.40
CA LEU A 26 9.61 -12.96 -26.84
C LEU A 26 9.80 -13.03 -28.36
N GLU A 27 8.88 -12.48 -29.15
CA GLU A 27 8.97 -12.38 -30.61
C GLU A 27 10.11 -11.45 -31.05
N ALA A 28 10.40 -10.40 -30.28
CA ALA A 28 11.55 -9.53 -30.48
C ALA A 28 12.89 -10.16 -30.05
N GLY A 29 12.90 -11.45 -29.69
CA GLY A 29 14.10 -12.18 -29.25
C GLY A 29 14.56 -11.84 -27.84
N TRP A 30 13.76 -11.09 -27.05
CA TRP A 30 14.09 -10.81 -25.67
C TRP A 30 13.83 -12.03 -24.79
N GLN A 31 14.91 -12.58 -24.25
CA GLN A 31 14.83 -13.60 -23.21
C GLN A 31 14.68 -12.91 -21.85
N LEU A 32 13.59 -13.22 -21.13
CA LEU A 32 13.43 -12.77 -19.75
C LEU A 32 14.53 -13.40 -18.90
N PRO A 33 15.29 -12.61 -18.11
CA PRO A 33 16.31 -13.17 -17.23
C PRO A 33 15.63 -14.10 -16.22
N SER A 34 16.24 -15.26 -16.02
CA SER A 34 15.85 -16.18 -14.97
C SER A 34 15.94 -15.50 -13.60
N VAL A 35 15.15 -15.98 -12.64
CA VAL A 35 15.22 -15.52 -11.24
C VAL A 35 16.66 -15.60 -10.69
N GLN A 36 17.44 -16.60 -11.13
CA GLN A 36 18.83 -16.76 -10.75
C GLN A 36 19.72 -15.65 -11.33
N GLU A 37 19.49 -15.23 -12.57
CA GLU A 37 20.22 -14.13 -13.23
C GLU A 37 19.92 -12.77 -12.58
N VAL A 38 18.64 -12.51 -12.26
CA VAL A 38 18.24 -11.30 -11.52
C VAL A 38 18.93 -11.26 -10.15
N ARG A 39 18.93 -12.39 -9.43
CA ARG A 39 19.59 -12.50 -8.12
C ARG A 39 21.11 -12.32 -8.22
N ARG A 40 21.75 -12.84 -9.27
CA ARG A 40 23.20 -12.64 -9.52
C ARG A 40 23.50 -11.19 -9.88
N ALA A 41 22.69 -10.54 -10.71
CA ALA A 41 22.85 -9.13 -11.07
C ALA A 41 22.74 -8.23 -9.83
N TYR A 42 21.73 -8.47 -8.99
CA TYR A 42 21.56 -7.75 -7.73
C TYR A 42 22.75 -7.94 -6.80
N LYS A 43 23.25 -9.17 -6.62
CA LYS A 43 24.43 -9.44 -5.80
C LYS A 43 25.68 -8.70 -6.29
N ARG A 44 25.89 -8.60 -7.61
CA ARG A 44 27.01 -7.83 -8.20
C ARG A 44 26.86 -6.33 -7.94
N LEU A 45 25.65 -5.80 -8.08
CA LEU A 45 25.37 -4.39 -7.81
C LEU A 45 25.62 -4.07 -6.33
N ALA A 46 25.00 -4.83 -5.42
CA ALA A 46 25.21 -4.66 -3.98
C ALA A 46 26.69 -4.81 -3.59
N ALA A 47 27.43 -5.74 -4.20
CA ALA A 47 28.84 -5.93 -3.94
C ALA A 47 29.74 -4.77 -4.39
N THR A 48 29.27 -3.85 -5.24
CA THR A 48 30.03 -2.68 -5.72
C THR A 48 29.56 -1.37 -5.12
N THR A 49 28.31 -1.30 -4.65
CA THR A 49 27.70 -0.07 -4.13
C THR A 49 27.47 -0.06 -2.63
N HIS A 50 27.84 -1.11 -1.89
CA HIS A 50 27.66 -1.15 -0.43
C HIS A 50 28.64 -0.18 0.27
N PRO A 51 28.18 0.65 1.22
CA PRO A 51 29.02 1.65 1.90
C PRO A 51 30.19 1.03 2.66
N ASP A 52 30.07 -0.21 3.13
CA ASP A 52 31.17 -0.91 3.83
C ASP A 52 32.37 -1.27 2.96
N LYS A 53 32.25 -1.12 1.63
CA LYS A 53 33.35 -1.34 0.69
C LYS A 53 33.98 -0.05 0.18
N ALA A 54 33.43 1.11 0.53
CA ALA A 54 34.01 2.39 0.16
C ALA A 54 35.24 2.70 1.03
N ALA A 55 36.22 3.41 0.47
CA ALA A 55 37.34 3.94 1.25
C ALA A 55 36.81 4.85 2.37
N PRO A 56 37.50 4.96 3.52
CA PRO A 56 37.01 5.78 4.64
C PRO A 56 36.66 7.22 4.26
N ALA A 57 37.41 7.82 3.32
CA ALA A 57 37.15 9.17 2.81
C ALA A 57 35.85 9.29 1.99
N ASP A 58 35.40 8.20 1.35
CA ASP A 58 34.27 8.18 0.43
C ASP A 58 33.00 7.57 1.04
N ARG A 59 33.09 7.01 2.26
CA ARG A 59 32.00 6.27 2.90
C ARG A 59 30.75 7.11 3.09
N ALA A 60 30.88 8.38 3.43
CA ALA A 60 29.75 9.30 3.60
C ALA A 60 29.00 9.55 2.28
N ALA A 61 29.72 9.74 1.16
CA ALA A 61 29.11 9.91 -0.16
C ALA A 61 28.47 8.61 -0.67
N ALA A 62 29.08 7.46 -0.38
CA ALA A 62 28.51 6.15 -0.68
C ALA A 62 27.23 5.88 0.12
N GLU A 63 27.21 6.24 1.41
CA GLU A 63 26.03 6.10 2.27
C GLU A 63 24.92 7.07 1.87
N ALA A 64 25.25 8.30 1.46
CA ALA A 64 24.29 9.25 0.89
C ALA A 64 23.68 8.73 -0.42
N ARG A 65 24.49 8.23 -1.36
CA ARG A 65 23.97 7.60 -2.60
C ARG A 65 23.15 6.35 -2.32
N PHE A 66 23.52 5.57 -1.29
CA PHE A 66 22.79 4.39 -0.86
C PHE A 66 21.45 4.76 -0.18
N LYS A 67 21.42 5.84 0.61
CA LYS A 67 20.22 6.39 1.27
C LYS A 67 19.30 7.13 0.33
N GLU A 68 19.83 7.87 -0.64
CA GLU A 68 19.07 8.57 -1.69
C GLU A 68 18.46 7.58 -2.69
N ARG A 69 19.15 6.45 -2.92
CA ARG A 69 18.60 5.27 -3.61
C ARG A 69 17.87 4.30 -2.68
N GLY A 70 17.73 4.69 -1.41
CA GLY A 70 17.19 3.90 -0.33
C GLY A 70 15.91 4.51 0.26
N PRO A 71 15.11 3.74 1.02
CA PRO A 71 13.69 4.06 1.16
C PRO A 71 13.30 5.12 2.24
N LYS A 72 14.23 5.88 2.83
CA LYS A 72 14.04 6.51 4.18
C LYS A 72 14.20 8.04 4.33
N GLY A 73 14.35 8.85 3.27
CA GLY A 73 14.82 10.24 3.38
C GLY A 73 13.86 11.37 3.81
N MET A 74 12.56 11.15 4.01
CA MET A 74 11.58 12.24 4.19
C MET A 74 10.55 11.92 5.28
N ALA A 75 10.52 12.68 6.39
CA ALA A 75 9.33 13.03 7.20
C ALA A 75 9.69 13.33 8.67
N ALA A 76 9.33 14.51 9.18
CA ALA A 76 9.19 14.77 10.62
C ALA A 76 8.19 15.92 10.89
N ARG A 77 7.34 15.72 11.93
CA ARG A 77 6.33 16.61 12.60
C ARG A 77 4.96 16.75 11.90
N GLY A 78 3.80 16.61 12.53
CA GLY A 78 3.35 16.21 13.89
C GLY A 78 1.89 16.66 14.14
N GLY A 79 1.13 15.96 15.01
CA GLY A 79 0.04 16.55 15.83
C GLY A 79 -1.43 16.06 15.67
N GLY A 80 -1.88 15.20 16.59
CA GLY A 80 -3.22 15.14 17.24
C GLY A 80 -4.47 14.70 16.45
N ALA A 81 -5.04 13.52 16.73
CA ALA A 81 -6.29 13.00 16.14
C ALA A 81 -7.41 12.70 17.18
N PRO A 82 -8.70 12.92 16.84
CA PRO A 82 -9.87 12.65 17.69
C PRO A 82 -10.47 11.24 17.49
N ALA A 83 -11.45 10.88 18.34
CA ALA A 83 -11.95 9.52 18.58
C ALA A 83 -12.77 8.88 17.43
N ALA A 84 -12.60 7.56 17.26
CA ALA A 84 -13.08 6.76 16.14
C ALA A 84 -14.51 6.18 16.32
N THR A 85 -15.20 5.98 15.20
CA THR A 85 -16.51 5.30 15.08
C THR A 85 -16.35 3.90 14.46
N THR A 86 -17.19 2.94 14.85
CA THR A 86 -17.08 1.50 14.52
C THR A 86 -17.74 1.11 13.17
N ILE A 87 -17.12 0.18 12.42
CA ILE A 87 -17.57 -0.32 11.10
C ILE A 87 -18.81 -1.25 11.19
N GLY A 88 -19.82 -1.02 10.34
CA GLY A 88 -20.99 -1.92 10.17
C GLY A 88 -20.68 -3.19 9.36
N ALA A 89 -21.24 -4.33 9.78
CA ALA A 89 -20.93 -5.65 9.23
C ALA A 89 -21.64 -5.93 7.88
N SER A 90 -20.86 -6.29 6.84
CA SER A 90 -21.37 -6.99 5.64
C SER A 90 -21.55 -8.49 5.92
N ALA A 91 -22.51 -9.15 5.25
CA ALA A 91 -22.75 -10.59 5.31
C ALA A 91 -21.49 -11.43 5.04
N ASP A 92 -20.59 -10.93 4.19
CA ASP A 92 -19.32 -11.60 3.87
C ASP A 92 -18.32 -11.60 5.03
N SER A 93 -18.44 -10.63 5.96
CA SER A 93 -17.51 -10.54 7.08
C SER A 93 -17.70 -11.70 8.08
N ALA A 94 -18.92 -12.23 8.21
CA ALA A 94 -19.19 -13.39 9.06
C ALA A 94 -18.60 -14.67 8.46
N ALA A 95 -18.63 -14.82 7.13
CA ALA A 95 -18.00 -15.94 6.44
C ALA A 95 -16.47 -15.90 6.55
N LEU A 96 -15.86 -14.71 6.44
CA LEU A 96 -14.41 -14.53 6.60
C LEU A 96 -13.92 -14.87 8.01
N GLU A 97 -14.74 -14.66 9.05
CA GLU A 97 -14.39 -15.05 10.42
C GLU A 97 -14.41 -16.57 10.65
N GLN A 98 -15.14 -17.31 9.84
CA GLN A 98 -15.20 -18.78 9.94
C GLN A 98 -13.99 -19.45 9.27
N LEU A 99 -13.21 -18.71 8.47
CA LEU A 99 -12.02 -19.26 7.87
C LEU A 99 -10.97 -19.58 8.95
N PRO A 100 -10.30 -20.74 8.87
CA PRO A 100 -9.22 -21.05 9.77
C PRO A 100 -8.10 -20.01 9.56
N PHE A 101 -7.79 -19.28 10.62
CA PHE A 101 -6.71 -18.33 10.60
C PHE A 101 -5.37 -19.05 10.44
N PRO A 102 -4.35 -18.39 9.84
CA PRO A 102 -3.04 -18.98 9.71
C PRO A 102 -2.49 -19.41 11.09
N PRO A 103 -1.73 -20.51 11.16
CA PRO A 103 -1.25 -21.08 12.42
C PRO A 103 -0.26 -20.16 13.14
N HIS A 104 0.32 -19.19 12.43
CA HIS A 104 1.22 -18.19 12.99
C HIS A 104 0.55 -16.81 12.95
N PRO A 105 0.75 -15.98 14.00
CA PRO A 105 0.29 -14.60 13.98
C PRO A 105 0.83 -13.89 12.72
N PRO A 106 0.01 -13.12 12.01
CA PRO A 106 0.50 -12.33 10.89
C PRO A 106 1.44 -11.25 11.40
N LEU A 107 2.37 -10.82 10.55
CA LEU A 107 3.21 -9.66 10.84
C LEU A 107 2.31 -8.42 11.04
N ALA A 108 2.55 -7.67 12.10
CA ALA A 108 1.78 -6.47 12.45
C ALA A 108 2.72 -5.31 12.80
N GLY A 109 2.19 -4.08 12.75
CA GLY A 109 2.95 -2.88 13.09
C GLY A 109 3.21 -2.67 14.59
N SER A 110 2.61 -3.51 15.43
CA SER A 110 2.70 -3.45 16.88
C SER A 110 4.01 -4.01 17.44
N GLU A 111 4.74 -4.83 16.68
CA GLU A 111 6.01 -5.43 17.09
C GLU A 111 7.18 -4.45 16.89
N PRO A 112 7.82 -3.95 17.97
CA PRO A 112 8.89 -2.97 17.86
C PRO A 112 10.12 -3.54 17.14
N GLY A 113 10.66 -2.76 16.20
CA GLY A 113 11.81 -3.15 15.38
C GLY A 113 11.46 -4.11 14.25
N SER A 114 10.21 -4.53 14.12
CA SER A 114 9.77 -5.41 13.03
C SER A 114 9.79 -4.68 11.68
N PHE A 115 9.87 -5.45 10.60
CA PHE A 115 9.75 -4.91 9.25
C PHE A 115 8.36 -4.29 8.99
N ALA A 116 7.32 -4.87 9.58
CA ALA A 116 5.94 -4.39 9.47
C ALA A 116 5.77 -3.03 10.16
N GLU A 117 6.30 -2.86 11.38
CA GLU A 117 6.33 -1.57 12.06
C GLU A 117 7.05 -0.51 11.22
N GLY A 118 8.26 -0.82 10.74
CA GLY A 118 9.02 0.09 9.90
C GLY A 118 8.30 0.45 8.59
N THR A 119 7.58 -0.50 8.00
CA THR A 119 6.79 -0.26 6.78
C THR A 119 5.60 0.64 7.07
N ILE A 120 4.80 0.33 8.09
CA ILE A 120 3.61 1.11 8.44
C ILE A 120 3.99 2.51 8.94
N LYS A 121 5.00 2.66 9.80
CA LYS A 121 5.34 3.98 10.37
C LYS A 121 6.16 4.88 9.46
N GLN A 122 6.87 4.34 8.46
CA GLN A 122 7.82 5.12 7.66
C GLN A 122 7.51 5.05 6.16
N ARG A 123 7.34 3.84 5.61
CA ARG A 123 7.23 3.65 4.16
C ARG A 123 5.85 4.04 3.63
N LEU A 124 4.78 3.61 4.30
CA LEU A 124 3.42 3.94 3.87
C LEU A 124 3.14 5.46 3.90
N PRO A 125 3.56 6.22 4.93
CA PRO A 125 3.48 7.68 4.91
C PRO A 125 4.28 8.33 3.78
N ALA A 126 5.47 7.82 3.46
CA ALA A 126 6.28 8.33 2.36
C ALA A 126 5.63 8.11 0.98
N ILE A 127 4.96 6.97 0.78
CA ILE A 127 4.15 6.70 -0.42
C ILE A 127 3.04 7.76 -0.56
N MET A 128 2.30 8.01 0.51
CA MET A 128 1.29 9.08 0.52
C MET A 128 1.89 10.47 0.26
N GLY A 129 3.12 10.74 0.73
CA GLY A 129 3.84 11.98 0.42
C GLY A 129 4.16 12.14 -1.07
N THR A 130 4.42 11.02 -1.76
CA THR A 130 4.59 11.01 -3.23
C THR A 130 3.26 11.35 -3.92
N VAL A 131 2.15 10.73 -3.49
CA VAL A 131 0.81 11.02 -4.02
C VAL A 131 0.44 12.50 -3.84
N LEU A 132 0.71 13.09 -2.67
CA LEU A 132 0.48 14.52 -2.43
C LEU A 132 1.31 15.42 -3.35
N SER A 133 2.57 15.04 -3.58
CA SER A 133 3.46 15.77 -4.48
C SER A 133 2.97 15.71 -5.93
N ASP A 134 2.41 14.57 -6.35
CA ASP A 134 1.82 14.40 -7.68
C ASP A 134 0.54 15.22 -7.84
N LEU A 135 -0.33 15.25 -6.82
CA LEU A 135 -1.53 16.10 -6.80
C LEU A 135 -1.16 17.60 -6.87
N GLU A 136 -0.12 18.03 -6.17
CA GLU A 136 0.36 19.42 -6.25
C GLU A 136 0.95 19.75 -7.63
N ARG A 137 1.62 18.79 -8.28
CA ARG A 137 2.09 18.98 -9.65
C ARG A 137 0.93 19.09 -10.63
N LEU A 138 -0.09 18.24 -10.47
CA LEU A 138 -1.31 18.28 -11.27
C LEU A 138 -2.04 19.63 -11.12
N SER A 139 -2.12 20.19 -9.90
CA SER A 139 -2.76 21.50 -9.69
C SER A 139 -2.05 22.68 -10.34
N LYS A 140 -0.79 22.50 -10.75
CA LYS A 140 0.03 23.50 -11.44
C LYS A 140 0.22 23.17 -12.93
N ALA A 141 -0.29 22.03 -13.40
CA ALA A 141 -0.07 21.56 -14.76
C ALA A 141 -0.95 22.35 -15.75
N PRO A 142 -0.35 22.96 -16.80
CA PRO A 142 -1.13 23.64 -17.83
C PRO A 142 -2.02 22.65 -18.58
N GLY A 143 -3.30 22.98 -18.76
CA GLY A 143 -4.30 22.15 -19.46
C GLY A 143 -4.95 21.05 -18.61
N PHE A 144 -4.56 20.91 -17.34
CA PHE A 144 -5.29 20.06 -16.38
C PHE A 144 -6.31 20.87 -15.56
N VAL A 145 -5.95 22.11 -15.28
CA VAL A 145 -6.73 23.01 -14.45
C VAL A 145 -7.35 24.11 -15.31
N ASP A 146 -8.42 23.75 -16.00
CA ASP A 146 -9.19 24.72 -16.78
C ASP A 146 -10.38 25.28 -15.99
N SER A 147 -10.63 24.75 -14.78
CA SER A 147 -11.73 25.16 -13.92
C SER A 147 -11.33 25.24 -12.44
N GLU A 148 -11.96 26.16 -11.70
CA GLU A 148 -11.88 26.20 -10.23
C GLU A 148 -12.41 24.90 -9.61
N ASP A 149 -13.32 24.19 -10.29
CA ASP A 149 -13.84 22.92 -9.83
C ASP A 149 -12.76 21.84 -9.79
N SER A 150 -11.93 21.74 -10.83
CA SER A 150 -10.77 20.84 -10.85
C SER A 150 -9.81 21.12 -9.68
N LEU A 151 -9.54 22.39 -9.36
CA LEU A 151 -8.71 22.75 -8.19
C LEU A 151 -9.33 22.30 -6.87
N ARG A 152 -10.63 22.51 -6.69
CA ARG A 152 -11.35 22.06 -5.48
C ARG A 152 -11.29 20.55 -5.34
N GLN A 153 -11.43 19.82 -6.44
CA GLN A 153 -11.34 18.36 -6.44
C GLN A 153 -9.93 17.84 -6.12
N ILE A 154 -8.88 18.45 -6.68
CA ILE A 154 -7.49 18.11 -6.34
C ILE A 154 -7.21 18.40 -4.85
N ALA A 155 -7.68 19.54 -4.34
CA ALA A 155 -7.55 19.89 -2.93
C ALA A 155 -8.28 18.87 -2.02
N ALA A 156 -9.50 18.48 -2.39
CA ALA A 156 -10.27 17.46 -1.66
C ALA A 156 -9.57 16.09 -1.64
N ALA A 157 -8.97 15.66 -2.76
CA ALA A 157 -8.14 14.46 -2.78
C ALA A 157 -6.93 14.59 -1.86
N ALA A 158 -6.20 15.71 -1.91
CA ALA A 158 -5.05 15.95 -1.07
C ALA A 158 -5.40 15.93 0.42
N ASP A 159 -6.54 16.52 0.81
CA ASP A 159 -7.02 16.48 2.18
C ASP A 159 -7.37 15.07 2.63
N GLY A 160 -8.00 14.26 1.77
CA GLY A 160 -8.24 12.84 2.04
C GLY A 160 -6.94 12.04 2.27
N VAL A 161 -5.89 12.31 1.49
CA VAL A 161 -4.58 11.65 1.66
C VAL A 161 -3.90 12.11 2.96
N ARG A 162 -3.95 13.41 3.28
CA ARG A 162 -3.42 13.95 4.55
C ARG A 162 -4.14 13.36 5.76
N GLN A 163 -5.45 13.15 5.66
CA GLN A 163 -6.21 12.48 6.70
C GLN A 163 -5.68 11.06 6.95
N LEU A 164 -5.44 10.26 5.90
CA LEU A 164 -4.85 8.93 6.07
C LEU A 164 -3.45 8.97 6.69
N GLN A 165 -2.62 9.93 6.30
CA GLN A 165 -1.31 10.14 6.90
C GLN A 165 -1.40 10.48 8.39
N ALA A 166 -2.43 11.19 8.83
CA ALA A 166 -2.63 11.55 10.23
C ALA A 166 -3.19 10.39 11.07
N GLU A 167 -4.07 9.56 10.50
CA GLU A 167 -4.68 8.39 11.15
C GLU A 167 -3.65 7.30 11.49
N MET A 168 -2.68 7.08 10.61
CA MET A 168 -1.71 5.98 10.70
C MET A 168 -0.79 6.01 11.93
N PRO A 169 -0.06 7.11 12.22
CA PRO A 169 0.78 7.18 13.42
C PRO A 169 -0.01 7.26 14.72
N ALA A 170 -1.28 7.69 14.65
CA ALA A 170 -2.20 7.69 15.79
C ALA A 170 -2.77 6.29 16.11
N ASP A 171 -2.42 5.28 15.31
CA ASP A 171 -3.00 3.94 15.37
C ASP A 171 -4.54 4.00 15.36
N ALA A 172 -5.10 4.91 14.57
CA ALA A 172 -6.54 5.09 14.49
C ALA A 172 -7.22 3.83 13.97
N VAL A 173 -8.42 3.55 14.48
CA VAL A 173 -9.25 2.45 13.97
C VAL A 173 -9.59 2.73 12.52
N LEU A 174 -9.23 1.80 11.63
CA LEU A 174 -9.50 1.90 10.20
C LEU A 174 -11.01 2.07 9.98
N GLN A 175 -11.37 3.00 9.10
CA GLN A 175 -12.75 3.35 8.79
C GLN A 175 -13.23 2.61 7.52
N PRO A 176 -14.53 2.40 7.32
CA PRO A 176 -15.01 1.71 6.13
C PRO A 176 -14.67 2.51 4.86
N ILE A 177 -14.16 1.82 3.84
CA ILE A 177 -13.96 2.38 2.51
C ILE A 177 -15.31 2.53 1.81
N SER A 178 -15.64 3.75 1.41
CA SER A 178 -16.78 4.03 0.54
C SER A 178 -16.28 4.19 -0.90
N ALA A 179 -16.68 3.29 -1.80
CA ALA A 179 -16.47 3.48 -3.22
C ALA A 179 -17.49 4.53 -3.73
N PRO A 180 -17.06 5.62 -4.38
CA PRO A 180 -17.96 6.65 -4.89
C PRO A 180 -18.97 6.11 -5.90
N PRO A 181 -20.20 6.67 -5.99
CA PRO A 181 -21.15 6.33 -7.04
C PRO A 181 -20.53 6.50 -8.43
N GLY A 182 -20.78 5.54 -9.32
CA GLY A 182 -20.19 5.53 -10.67
C GLY A 182 -18.76 4.98 -10.75
N SER A 183 -18.15 4.60 -9.61
CA SER A 183 -16.85 3.91 -9.62
C SER A 183 -16.93 2.59 -10.40
N PRO A 184 -15.82 2.18 -11.08
CA PRO A 184 -15.75 0.87 -11.73
C PRO A 184 -16.10 -0.28 -10.79
N ALA A 185 -16.75 -1.32 -11.32
CA ALA A 185 -17.19 -2.49 -10.54
C ALA A 185 -16.04 -3.11 -9.72
N PHE A 186 -14.82 -3.17 -10.28
CA PHE A 186 -13.66 -3.71 -9.57
C PHE A 186 -13.31 -2.91 -8.30
N LEU A 187 -13.51 -1.58 -8.30
CA LEU A 187 -13.20 -0.76 -7.11
C LEU A 187 -14.25 -0.97 -6.02
N GLN A 188 -15.51 -1.16 -6.41
CA GLN A 188 -16.59 -1.50 -5.47
C GLN A 188 -16.30 -2.85 -4.81
N GLU A 189 -15.93 -3.85 -5.60
CA GLU A 189 -15.55 -5.18 -5.12
C GLU A 189 -14.32 -5.12 -4.20
N VAL A 190 -13.26 -4.41 -4.60
CA VAL A 190 -12.05 -4.23 -3.76
C VAL A 190 -12.41 -3.56 -2.43
N ALA A 191 -13.24 -2.51 -2.44
CA ALA A 191 -13.67 -1.85 -1.21
C ALA A 191 -14.48 -2.80 -0.31
N GLN A 192 -15.41 -3.58 -0.87
CA GLN A 192 -16.22 -4.55 -0.15
C GLN A 192 -15.36 -5.62 0.53
N TRP A 193 -14.48 -6.29 -0.21
CA TRP A 193 -13.62 -7.35 0.35
C TRP A 193 -12.63 -6.80 1.38
N THR A 194 -12.06 -5.62 1.11
CA THR A 194 -11.15 -4.96 2.04
C THR A 194 -11.86 -4.61 3.34
N ASN A 195 -13.06 -4.04 3.28
CA ASN A 195 -13.87 -3.75 4.46
C ASN A 195 -14.23 -5.02 5.25
N GLY A 196 -14.60 -6.09 4.55
CA GLY A 196 -14.88 -7.40 5.18
C GLY A 196 -13.67 -7.95 5.93
N GLY A 197 -12.49 -7.90 5.32
CA GLY A 197 -11.23 -8.33 5.93
C GLY A 197 -10.83 -7.47 7.13
N VAL A 198 -10.88 -6.14 7.00
CA VAL A 198 -10.60 -5.21 8.10
C VAL A 198 -11.55 -5.48 9.27
N ALA A 199 -12.86 -5.58 9.02
CA ALA A 199 -13.84 -5.82 10.06
C ALA A 199 -13.64 -7.15 10.79
N ALA A 200 -13.32 -8.23 10.05
CA ALA A 200 -13.00 -9.54 10.65
C ALA A 200 -11.78 -9.46 11.57
N TRP A 201 -10.71 -8.77 11.13
CA TRP A 201 -9.50 -8.58 11.94
C TRP A 201 -9.71 -7.64 13.13
N GLN A 202 -10.51 -6.58 12.99
CA GLN A 202 -10.86 -5.69 14.10
C GLN A 202 -11.66 -6.42 15.18
N ARG A 203 -12.63 -7.27 14.81
CA ARG A 203 -13.37 -8.09 15.78
C ARG A 203 -12.46 -9.08 16.49
N ARG A 204 -11.52 -9.69 15.78
CA ARG A 204 -10.51 -10.57 16.39
C ARG A 204 -9.62 -9.81 17.37
N ALA A 205 -9.08 -8.68 16.94
CA ALA A 205 -8.24 -7.83 17.79
C ALA A 205 -8.97 -7.43 19.08
N ALA A 206 -10.25 -7.07 18.98
CA ALA A 206 -11.08 -6.77 20.15
C ALA A 206 -11.22 -7.97 21.11
N ARG A 207 -11.38 -9.21 20.60
CA ARG A 207 -11.42 -10.44 21.42
C ARG A 207 -10.08 -10.74 22.09
N GLU A 208 -8.98 -10.40 21.43
CA GLU A 208 -7.61 -10.66 21.90
C GLU A 208 -7.04 -9.50 22.73
N GLY A 209 -7.79 -8.41 22.91
CA GLY A 209 -7.31 -7.20 23.60
C GLY A 209 -6.23 -6.44 22.84
N ALA A 210 -6.12 -6.66 21.53
CA ALA A 210 -5.19 -5.95 20.63
C ALA A 210 -5.85 -4.73 19.98
N SER A 211 -5.03 -3.81 19.44
CA SER A 211 -5.52 -2.65 18.69
C SER A 211 -6.20 -3.06 17.38
N GLY A 212 -7.36 -2.48 17.09
CA GLY A 212 -8.04 -2.59 15.79
C GLY A 212 -7.59 -1.52 14.77
N GLY A 213 -6.50 -0.82 15.06
CA GLY A 213 -5.94 0.26 14.25
C GLY A 213 -4.81 -0.17 13.32
N TRP A 214 -4.17 0.81 12.70
CA TRP A 214 -3.10 0.66 11.72
C TRP A 214 -1.92 -0.22 12.15
N LEU A 215 -1.56 -0.22 13.44
CA LEU A 215 -0.45 -0.97 13.99
C LEU A 215 -0.87 -2.34 14.52
N GLY A 216 -2.11 -2.48 15.00
CA GLY A 216 -2.60 -3.74 15.57
C GLY A 216 -3.13 -4.74 14.55
N LEU A 217 -3.50 -4.28 13.35
CA LEU A 217 -3.98 -5.14 12.28
C LEU A 217 -2.81 -5.80 11.50
N PRO A 218 -3.08 -6.92 10.79
CA PRO A 218 -2.08 -7.54 9.92
C PRO A 218 -1.54 -6.56 8.89
N TRP A 219 -0.22 -6.57 8.70
CA TRP A 219 0.47 -5.69 7.76
C TRP A 219 -0.12 -5.78 6.34
N LEU A 220 -0.40 -6.99 5.84
CA LEU A 220 -1.01 -7.17 4.53
C LEU A 220 -2.39 -6.50 4.43
N THR A 221 -3.23 -6.66 5.46
CA THR A 221 -4.55 -6.01 5.53
C THR A 221 -4.42 -4.49 5.50
N VAL A 222 -3.47 -3.94 6.26
CA VAL A 222 -3.18 -2.51 6.34
C VAL A 222 -2.72 -1.95 5.00
N GLU A 223 -1.83 -2.66 4.31
CA GLU A 223 -1.30 -2.24 3.02
C GLU A 223 -2.38 -2.29 1.92
N CYS A 224 -3.17 -3.37 1.85
CA CYS A 224 -4.31 -3.45 0.95
C CYS A 224 -5.34 -2.35 1.22
N TYR A 225 -5.65 -2.10 2.50
CA TYR A 225 -6.55 -1.02 2.91
C TYR A 225 -6.07 0.35 2.45
N LEU A 226 -4.79 0.66 2.64
CA LEU A 226 -4.21 1.94 2.20
C LEU A 226 -4.44 2.16 0.70
N TYR A 227 -4.06 1.20 -0.14
CA TYR A 227 -4.19 1.35 -1.59
C TYR A 227 -5.65 1.42 -2.05
N ALA A 228 -6.53 0.61 -1.46
CA ALA A 228 -7.96 0.67 -1.75
C ALA A 228 -8.56 2.03 -1.36
N ARG A 229 -8.16 2.57 -0.20
CA ARG A 229 -8.61 3.88 0.26
C ARG A 229 -8.08 5.03 -0.61
N LEU A 230 -6.82 4.98 -1.02
CA LEU A 230 -6.25 5.94 -1.98
C LEU A 230 -6.99 5.90 -3.32
N ALA A 231 -7.28 4.70 -3.84
CA ALA A 231 -8.04 4.54 -5.06
C ALA A 231 -9.46 5.14 -4.94
N SER A 232 -10.15 4.92 -3.82
CA SER A 232 -11.45 5.54 -3.56
C SER A 232 -11.38 7.06 -3.41
N ILE A 233 -10.34 7.61 -2.79
CA ILE A 233 -10.14 9.07 -2.68
C ILE A 233 -10.02 9.68 -4.08
N VAL A 234 -9.21 9.08 -4.96
CA VAL A 234 -9.02 9.57 -6.33
C VAL A 234 -10.31 9.39 -7.15
N ALA A 235 -10.96 8.24 -7.06
CA ALA A 235 -12.22 7.98 -7.77
C ALA A 235 -13.37 8.90 -7.33
N ALA A 236 -13.28 9.52 -6.15
CA ALA A 236 -14.27 10.47 -5.67
C ALA A 236 -14.18 11.83 -6.36
N GLN A 237 -13.12 12.05 -7.14
CA GLN A 237 -12.83 13.29 -7.85
C GLN A 237 -12.92 13.05 -9.37
N PRO A 238 -14.04 13.41 -10.02
CA PRO A 238 -14.21 13.24 -11.47
C PRO A 238 -13.03 13.75 -12.32
N ALA A 239 -12.49 14.93 -12.01
CA ALA A 239 -11.37 15.54 -12.71
C ALA A 239 -10.09 14.69 -12.66
N LEU A 240 -9.88 13.93 -11.58
CA LEU A 240 -8.75 13.01 -11.45
C LEU A 240 -9.01 11.65 -12.10
N ALA A 241 -10.28 11.22 -12.17
CA ALA A 241 -10.66 9.96 -12.79
C ALA A 241 -10.52 10.00 -14.31
N GLU A 242 -10.82 11.15 -14.93
CA GLU A 242 -10.73 11.38 -16.38
C GLU A 242 -9.29 11.65 -16.87
N ALA A 243 -8.37 11.97 -15.95
CA ALA A 243 -6.96 12.26 -16.22
C ALA A 243 -6.13 11.04 -16.68
N ARG A 244 -6.74 9.86 -16.81
CA ARG A 244 -6.10 8.57 -17.09
C ARG A 244 -6.05 8.29 -18.59
#